data_AF-A0A9E1I735-F1
#
_entry.id   AF-A0A9E1I735-F1
#
_cell.length_a   1.000
_cell.length_b   1.000
_cell.length_c   1.000
_cell.angle_alpha   90.00
_cell.angle_beta   90.00
_cell.angle_gamma   90.00
#
_symmetry.space_group_name_H-M   'P 1'
#
loop_
_entity.id
_entity.type
_entity.pdbx_description
1 polymer ?
#
loop_
_entity_poly.entity_id
_entity_poly.type
_entity_poly.pdbx_seq_one_letter_code
_entity_poly.pdbx_strand_id
1 'polypeptide(L)'
;MNNINLIFNKLYYEQLAPGNSKQFEEDVKKKNEMIFLQKFKDSDFSACQELEEHFGESFKKFRLKTDYPGLLIGTGNPHGSGAVASDIKCGFSFSYVTGQPYLPSSGVKGILRSSFVDRRPAVIDFLSKILENESICDKDIEELDKDIFEGSDIFLDAVLAKGGKGNRVLGADYITPHYPLDKNLMKNPNPIHIIKILPGVTFEFRFILHHATLPSGIEISAENKQELFRMPLCYFGAGAKTNVGYGILLHVSDGAVSQNNAPPAERANTANEQPQVRIDPQLLCPICKQRKREPDPVRGELKKYCSECYNNMKRNGSMNRNRAH
;
A
#
# COMPACT_ATOMS: atom_id res chain seq x y z
N MET A 1 10.25 16.92 -20.78
CA MET A 1 9.38 17.56 -19.77
C MET A 1 9.05 16.45 -18.77
N ASN A 2 9.59 16.49 -17.55
CA ASN A 2 9.64 15.31 -16.65
C ASN A 2 8.54 15.30 -15.58
N ASN A 3 7.66 16.30 -15.56
CA ASN A 3 6.59 16.36 -14.58
C ASN A 3 5.38 15.56 -15.09
N ILE A 4 5.18 14.37 -14.54
CA ILE A 4 4.12 13.47 -15.01
C ILE A 4 2.72 13.98 -14.67
N ASN A 5 2.58 14.80 -13.62
CA ASN A 5 1.30 15.41 -13.26
C ASN A 5 0.79 16.30 -14.40
N LEU A 6 1.66 17.14 -14.97
CA LEU A 6 1.34 17.99 -16.11
C LEU A 6 0.95 17.14 -17.33
N ILE A 7 1.75 16.11 -17.64
CA ILE A 7 1.51 15.23 -18.79
C ILE A 7 0.16 14.52 -18.64
N PHE A 8 -0.07 13.86 -17.50
CA PHE A 8 -1.25 13.04 -17.26
C PHE A 8 -2.53 13.87 -17.12
N ASN A 9 -2.49 14.96 -16.33
CA ASN A 9 -3.71 15.70 -15.99
C ASN A 9 -4.05 16.85 -16.96
N LYS A 10 -3.11 17.30 -17.79
CA LYS A 10 -3.35 18.46 -18.69
C LYS A 10 -3.02 18.17 -20.15
N LEU A 11 -1.90 17.52 -20.44
CA LEU A 11 -1.40 17.37 -21.81
C LEU A 11 -1.67 16.00 -22.44
N TYR A 12 -2.39 15.11 -21.74
CA TYR A 12 -2.56 13.72 -22.13
C TYR A 12 -3.22 13.61 -23.51
N TYR A 13 -4.31 14.36 -23.72
CA TYR A 13 -5.04 14.41 -25.00
C TYR A 13 -4.58 15.54 -25.93
N GLU A 14 -3.58 16.33 -25.51
CA GLU A 14 -3.08 17.41 -26.35
C GLU A 14 -2.43 16.83 -27.61
N GLN A 15 -2.73 17.45 -28.75
CA GLN A 15 -2.26 17.06 -30.09
C GLN A 15 -2.79 15.69 -30.58
N LEU A 16 -3.77 15.10 -29.88
CA LEU A 16 -4.45 13.91 -30.36
C LEU A 16 -5.65 14.27 -31.23
N ALA A 17 -5.78 13.61 -32.38
CA ALA A 17 -6.95 13.79 -33.24
C ALA A 17 -8.20 13.28 -32.49
N PRO A 18 -9.26 14.09 -32.35
CA PRO A 18 -10.46 13.67 -31.64
C PRO A 18 -11.17 12.52 -32.37
N GLY A 19 -11.83 11.64 -31.61
CA GLY A 19 -12.67 10.56 -32.14
C GLY A 19 -12.18 9.17 -31.74
N ASN A 20 -12.73 8.15 -32.39
CA ASN A 20 -12.45 6.72 -32.12
C ASN A 20 -11.68 6.07 -33.28
N SER A 21 -10.78 6.83 -33.93
CA SER A 21 -9.99 6.34 -35.05
C SER A 21 -8.90 5.36 -34.60
N LYS A 22 -8.42 4.50 -35.51
CA LYS A 22 -7.26 3.63 -35.25
C LYS A 22 -6.02 4.44 -34.86
N GLN A 23 -5.84 5.60 -35.52
CA GLN A 23 -4.75 6.52 -35.22
C GLN A 23 -4.83 7.04 -33.78
N PHE A 24 -6.01 7.43 -33.31
CA PHE A 24 -6.21 7.90 -31.94
C PHE A 24 -5.89 6.82 -30.90
N GLU A 25 -6.33 5.58 -31.11
CA GLU A 25 -5.99 4.42 -30.25
C GLU A 25 -4.46 4.20 -30.20
N GLU A 26 -3.76 4.28 -31.33
CA GLU A 26 -2.30 4.14 -31.38
C GLU A 26 -1.58 5.28 -30.64
N ASP A 27 -2.04 6.51 -30.78
CA ASP A 27 -1.41 7.66 -30.13
C ASP A 27 -1.67 7.66 -28.61
N VAL A 28 -2.85 7.23 -28.17
CA VAL A 28 -3.14 6.99 -26.75
C VAL A 28 -2.22 5.89 -26.18
N LYS A 29 -1.97 4.80 -26.93
CA LYS A 29 -1.01 3.76 -26.51
C LYS A 29 0.40 4.31 -26.34
N LYS A 30 0.88 5.14 -27.28
CA LYS A 30 2.19 5.79 -27.16
C LYS A 30 2.26 6.70 -25.92
N LYS A 31 1.20 7.48 -25.64
CA LYS A 31 1.11 8.33 -24.43
C LYS A 31 1.19 7.49 -23.14
N ASN A 32 0.47 6.37 -23.09
CA ASN A 32 0.54 5.43 -21.97
C ASN A 32 1.95 4.85 -21.77
N GLU A 33 2.59 4.40 -22.84
CA GLU A 33 3.95 3.88 -22.79
C GLU A 33 4.94 4.92 -22.25
N MET A 34 4.84 6.18 -22.70
CA MET A 34 5.67 7.27 -22.18
C MET A 34 5.48 7.50 -20.68
N ILE A 35 4.26 7.32 -20.15
CA ILE A 35 3.96 7.42 -18.72
C ILE A 35 4.58 6.24 -17.95
N PHE A 36 4.40 5.01 -18.44
CA PHE A 36 4.89 3.80 -17.75
C PHE A 36 6.40 3.58 -17.85
N LEU A 37 7.06 4.18 -18.86
CA LEU A 37 8.52 4.14 -19.01
C LEU A 37 9.25 5.17 -18.14
N GLN A 38 8.52 6.06 -17.45
CA GLN A 38 9.16 7.03 -16.55
C GLN A 38 9.95 6.32 -15.46
N LYS A 39 11.21 6.73 -15.34
CA LYS A 39 12.13 6.31 -14.28
C LYS A 39 12.32 7.47 -13.32
N PHE A 40 12.24 7.18 -12.03
CA PHE A 40 12.30 8.20 -10.99
C PHE A 40 13.66 8.17 -10.34
N LYS A 41 14.41 9.26 -10.40
CA LYS A 41 15.75 9.31 -9.79
C LYS A 41 15.63 9.45 -8.27
N ASP A 42 16.54 8.83 -7.55
CA ASP A 42 16.62 8.87 -6.09
C ASP A 42 16.99 10.27 -5.55
N SER A 43 17.32 11.24 -6.41
CA SER A 43 18.10 12.43 -6.06
C SER A 43 17.32 13.65 -5.58
N ASP A 44 16.00 13.61 -5.39
CA ASP A 44 15.24 14.81 -5.03
C ASP A 44 14.68 14.72 -3.62
N PHE A 45 15.52 14.88 -2.60
CA PHE A 45 15.07 14.91 -1.20
C PHE A 45 15.83 15.86 -0.25
N SER A 46 16.28 17.03 -0.71
CA SER A 46 16.87 18.05 0.19
C SER A 46 15.91 18.49 1.30
N ALA A 47 14.60 18.54 1.00
CA ALA A 47 13.57 18.93 1.95
C ALA A 47 13.44 17.98 3.18
N CYS A 48 13.86 16.70 3.09
CA CYS A 48 13.86 15.86 4.29
C CYS A 48 14.97 16.25 5.26
N GLN A 49 16.13 16.68 4.75
CA GLN A 49 17.24 17.09 5.59
C GLN A 49 16.88 18.35 6.40
N GLU A 50 16.24 19.34 5.76
CA GLU A 50 15.78 20.55 6.44
C GLU A 50 14.74 20.26 7.53
N LEU A 51 13.83 19.30 7.30
CA LEU A 51 12.84 18.87 8.29
C LEU A 51 13.51 18.16 9.49
N GLU A 52 14.48 17.30 9.23
CA GLU A 52 15.28 16.64 10.28
C GLU A 52 16.05 17.66 11.12
N GLU A 53 16.69 18.63 10.47
CA GLU A 53 17.43 19.70 11.16
C GLU A 53 16.52 20.61 11.99
N HIS A 54 15.31 20.92 11.50
CA HIS A 54 14.39 21.82 12.18
C HIS A 54 13.61 21.18 13.33
N PHE A 55 13.10 19.96 13.13
CA PHE A 55 12.24 19.28 14.10
C PHE A 55 12.98 18.26 14.96
N GLY A 56 14.24 17.95 14.66
CA GLY A 56 15.10 17.10 15.48
C GLY A 56 14.47 15.75 15.80
N GLU A 57 14.42 15.41 17.09
CA GLU A 57 13.87 14.14 17.56
C GLU A 57 12.37 13.98 17.28
N SER A 58 11.60 15.05 17.13
CA SER A 58 10.18 14.96 16.79
C SER A 58 9.95 14.49 15.35
N PHE A 59 10.93 14.67 14.46
CA PHE A 59 10.81 14.19 13.09
C PHE A 59 11.02 12.68 13.01
N LYS A 60 9.94 11.98 12.65
CA LYS A 60 9.90 10.52 12.56
C LYS A 60 9.64 10.08 11.13
N LYS A 61 10.35 9.06 10.68
CA LYS A 61 10.22 8.52 9.34
C LYS A 61 10.46 7.01 9.31
N PHE A 62 9.79 6.35 8.38
CA PHE A 62 10.08 4.97 8.02
C PHE A 62 9.75 4.71 6.56
N ARG A 63 10.37 3.67 5.99
CA ARG A 63 10.21 3.30 4.59
C ARG A 63 9.44 2.02 4.45
N LEU A 64 8.40 2.06 3.62
CA LEU A 64 7.61 0.90 3.24
C LEU A 64 7.65 0.69 1.73
N LYS A 65 7.77 -0.57 1.31
CA LYS A 65 7.81 -1.00 -0.07
C LYS A 65 6.49 -1.65 -0.46
N THR A 66 5.95 -1.30 -1.63
CA THR A 66 4.76 -1.93 -2.20
C THR A 66 5.03 -3.40 -2.53
N ASP A 67 4.04 -4.25 -2.29
CA ASP A 67 4.04 -5.65 -2.73
C ASP A 67 2.97 -5.90 -3.80
N TYR A 68 2.98 -7.09 -4.40
CA TYR A 68 2.01 -7.51 -5.41
C TYR A 68 0.56 -7.37 -4.89
N PRO A 69 -0.39 -6.86 -5.71
CA PRO A 69 -0.29 -6.45 -7.12
C PRO A 69 0.24 -5.04 -7.36
N GLY A 70 0.55 -4.28 -6.31
CA GLY A 70 0.93 -2.88 -6.35
C GLY A 70 0.00 -2.01 -5.52
N LEU A 71 0.09 -0.71 -5.69
CA LEU A 71 -0.69 0.27 -4.92
C LEU A 71 -1.54 1.15 -5.85
N LEU A 72 -2.80 1.34 -5.49
CA LEU A 72 -3.73 2.22 -6.19
C LEU A 72 -3.98 3.48 -5.36
N ILE A 73 -3.78 4.64 -5.96
CA ILE A 73 -3.98 5.95 -5.33
C ILE A 73 -4.73 6.86 -6.30
N GLY A 74 -5.54 7.78 -5.77
CA GLY A 74 -6.21 8.79 -6.59
C GLY A 74 -7.25 8.26 -7.59
N THR A 75 -7.67 7.00 -7.48
CA THR A 75 -8.59 6.35 -8.45
C THR A 75 -10.02 6.90 -8.43
N GLY A 76 -10.35 7.80 -7.50
CA GLY A 76 -11.67 8.39 -7.36
C GLY A 76 -11.99 9.44 -8.44
N ASN A 77 -10.97 10.04 -9.05
CA ASN A 77 -11.17 10.98 -10.14
C ASN A 77 -11.31 10.22 -11.46
N PRO A 78 -12.26 10.55 -12.34
CA PRO A 78 -12.26 10.00 -13.68
C PRO A 78 -11.04 10.52 -14.45
N HIS A 79 -10.44 9.65 -15.24
CA HIS A 79 -9.55 9.98 -16.33
C HIS A 79 -10.08 9.24 -17.57
N GLY A 80 -9.67 9.61 -18.78
CA GLY A 80 -10.20 8.92 -19.97
C GLY A 80 -11.24 9.74 -20.71
N SER A 81 -11.13 9.76 -22.04
CA SER A 81 -12.19 10.23 -22.92
C SER A 81 -13.32 9.20 -23.06
N GLY A 82 -13.00 7.92 -22.84
CA GLY A 82 -13.90 6.81 -23.05
C GLY A 82 -14.08 6.43 -24.52
N ALA A 83 -13.39 7.13 -25.44
CA ALA A 83 -13.48 6.90 -26.89
C ALA A 83 -12.75 5.64 -27.34
N VAL A 84 -11.73 5.21 -26.58
CA VAL A 84 -10.85 4.05 -26.91
C VAL A 84 -10.62 3.14 -25.72
N ALA A 85 -10.32 1.86 -26.00
CA ALA A 85 -10.12 0.86 -24.96
C ALA A 85 -8.79 1.07 -24.22
N SER A 86 -7.79 1.65 -24.89
CA SER A 86 -6.48 1.98 -24.33
C SER A 86 -6.51 3.15 -23.34
N ASP A 87 -7.59 3.92 -23.25
CA ASP A 87 -7.68 5.03 -22.30
C ASP A 87 -7.50 4.56 -20.86
N ILE A 88 -6.59 5.19 -20.12
CA ILE A 88 -6.58 5.06 -18.67
C ILE A 88 -7.87 5.70 -18.15
N LYS A 89 -8.72 4.92 -17.48
CA LYS A 89 -10.08 5.36 -17.09
C LYS A 89 -10.17 5.96 -15.68
N CYS A 90 -9.11 5.77 -14.89
CA CYS A 90 -9.05 6.26 -13.52
C CYS A 90 -7.91 7.27 -13.38
N GLY A 91 -8.18 8.33 -12.66
CA GLY A 91 -7.22 9.32 -12.26
C GLY A 91 -6.20 8.75 -11.28
N PHE A 92 -5.23 9.59 -10.95
CA PHE A 92 -4.10 9.21 -10.12
C PHE A 92 -3.54 10.42 -9.38
N SER A 93 -2.96 10.18 -8.21
CA SER A 93 -2.39 11.24 -7.37
C SER A 93 -0.92 11.45 -7.71
N PHE A 94 -0.61 12.61 -8.29
CA PHE A 94 0.76 13.07 -8.53
C PHE A 94 0.99 14.42 -7.85
N SER A 95 2.18 14.63 -7.32
CA SER A 95 2.61 15.91 -6.75
C SER A 95 2.62 16.95 -7.85
N TYR A 96 2.03 18.11 -7.58
CA TYR A 96 1.95 19.18 -8.57
C TYR A 96 3.34 19.72 -8.93
N VAL A 97 4.23 19.77 -7.93
CA VAL A 97 5.58 20.33 -8.04
C VAL A 97 6.54 19.32 -8.68
N THR A 98 6.67 18.14 -8.08
CA THR A 98 7.69 17.16 -8.52
C THR A 98 7.21 16.29 -9.67
N GLY A 99 5.88 16.21 -9.89
CA GLY A 99 5.31 15.25 -10.83
C GLY A 99 5.52 13.80 -10.41
N GLN A 100 5.89 13.54 -9.15
CA GLN A 100 6.04 12.18 -8.63
C GLN A 100 4.76 11.69 -7.96
N PRO A 101 4.50 10.39 -7.96
CA PRO A 101 3.42 9.85 -7.14
C PRO A 101 3.71 10.08 -5.66
N TYR A 102 2.66 10.35 -4.92
CA TYR A 102 2.71 10.50 -3.46
C TYR A 102 1.42 9.98 -2.84
N LEU A 103 1.51 9.61 -1.56
CA LEU A 103 0.37 9.30 -0.72
C LEU A 103 0.03 10.55 0.10
N PRO A 104 -1.14 11.16 -0.11
CA PRO A 104 -1.54 12.35 0.64
C PRO A 104 -1.56 12.09 2.14
N SER A 105 -1.10 13.04 2.93
CA SER A 105 -1.11 12.99 4.40
C SER A 105 -2.49 12.72 4.97
N SER A 106 -3.53 13.29 4.36
CA SER A 106 -4.93 13.04 4.72
C SER A 106 -5.36 11.59 4.49
N GLY A 107 -4.84 10.95 3.44
CA GLY A 107 -5.05 9.52 3.17
C GLY A 107 -4.36 8.64 4.20
N VAL A 108 -3.10 8.95 4.53
CA VAL A 108 -2.33 8.25 5.57
C VAL A 108 -3.01 8.40 6.94
N LYS A 109 -3.37 9.63 7.33
CA LYS A 109 -4.10 9.94 8.56
C LYS A 109 -5.45 9.21 8.61
N GLY A 110 -6.19 9.16 7.49
CA GLY A 110 -7.46 8.45 7.40
C GLY A 110 -7.34 6.94 7.63
N ILE A 111 -6.34 6.29 7.02
CA ILE A 111 -6.09 4.85 7.23
C ILE A 111 -5.75 4.57 8.69
N LEU A 112 -4.84 5.36 9.27
CA LEU A 112 -4.45 5.21 10.66
C LEU A 112 -5.63 5.45 11.60
N ARG A 113 -6.36 6.56 11.44
CA ARG A 113 -7.53 6.86 12.28
C ARG A 113 -8.61 5.78 12.18
N SER A 114 -8.90 5.29 10.97
CA SER A 114 -9.86 4.18 10.80
C SER A 114 -9.40 2.90 11.52
N SER A 115 -8.10 2.68 11.66
CA SER A 115 -7.57 1.54 12.40
C SER A 115 -7.84 1.64 13.90
N PHE A 116 -7.73 2.83 14.49
CA PHE A 116 -8.04 3.09 15.90
C PHE A 116 -9.53 2.89 16.21
N VAL A 117 -10.41 3.18 15.24
CA VAL A 117 -11.87 3.05 15.40
C VAL A 117 -12.36 1.65 15.04
N ASP A 118 -12.12 1.20 13.81
CA ASP A 118 -12.72 -0.01 13.24
C ASP A 118 -11.92 -1.27 13.57
N ARG A 119 -10.64 -1.13 13.94
CA ARG A 119 -9.70 -2.24 14.16
C ARG A 119 -9.01 -2.14 15.52
N ARG A 120 -9.68 -1.52 16.49
CA ARG A 120 -9.18 -1.24 17.85
C ARG A 120 -8.46 -2.43 18.52
N PRO A 121 -8.98 -3.68 18.50
CA PRO A 121 -8.29 -4.81 19.13
C PRO A 121 -6.88 -5.07 18.56
N ALA A 122 -6.68 -4.86 17.27
CA ALA A 122 -5.37 -5.00 16.65
C ALA A 122 -4.43 -3.85 17.04
N VAL A 123 -4.97 -2.62 17.20
CA VAL A 123 -4.19 -1.48 17.68
C VAL A 123 -3.73 -1.70 19.13
N ILE A 124 -4.58 -2.27 19.99
CA ILE A 124 -4.21 -2.66 21.35
C ILE A 124 -3.08 -3.70 21.33
N ASP A 125 -3.19 -4.75 20.52
CA ASP A 125 -2.15 -5.78 20.37
C ASP A 125 -0.82 -5.19 19.90
N PHE A 126 -0.87 -4.30 18.91
CA PHE A 126 0.32 -3.60 18.42
C PHE A 126 0.96 -2.74 19.50
N LEU A 127 0.18 -1.92 20.20
CA LEU A 127 0.69 -1.06 21.25
C LEU A 127 1.23 -1.87 22.44
N SER A 128 0.55 -2.96 22.83
CA SER A 128 0.98 -3.85 23.92
C SER A 128 2.32 -4.49 23.59
N LYS A 129 2.51 -4.88 22.33
CA LYS A 129 3.78 -5.41 21.82
C LYS A 129 4.89 -4.36 21.79
N ILE A 130 4.59 -3.12 21.41
CA ILE A 130 5.58 -2.03 21.35
C ILE A 130 6.05 -1.67 22.77
N LEU A 131 5.14 -1.64 23.73
CA LEU A 131 5.41 -1.23 25.11
C LEU A 131 5.84 -2.38 26.03
N GLU A 132 5.82 -3.63 25.53
CA GLU A 132 5.98 -4.85 26.34
C GLU A 132 5.07 -4.84 27.58
N ASN A 133 3.83 -4.35 27.43
CA ASN A 133 2.88 -4.13 28.50
C ASN A 133 1.47 -4.60 28.11
N GLU A 134 0.93 -5.56 28.86
CA GLU A 134 -0.40 -6.14 28.61
C GLU A 134 -1.55 -5.34 29.28
N SER A 135 -1.24 -4.28 30.02
CA SER A 135 -2.22 -3.52 30.82
C SER A 135 -2.96 -2.43 30.04
N ILE A 136 -2.81 -2.40 28.71
CA ILE A 136 -3.41 -1.37 27.85
C ILE A 136 -4.90 -1.56 27.77
N CYS A 137 -5.67 -0.53 28.12
CA CYS A 137 -7.12 -0.58 28.11
C CYS A 137 -7.73 0.32 27.00
N ASP A 138 -9.03 0.17 26.77
CA ASP A 138 -9.74 0.96 25.76
C ASP A 138 -9.63 2.47 25.99
N LYS A 139 -9.64 2.92 27.25
CA LYS A 139 -9.51 4.35 27.59
C LYS A 139 -8.16 4.92 27.17
N ASP A 140 -7.09 4.12 27.27
CA ASP A 140 -5.76 4.54 26.81
C ASP A 140 -5.76 4.76 25.30
N ILE A 141 -6.43 3.88 24.55
CA ILE A 141 -6.55 4.00 23.09
C ILE A 141 -7.42 5.19 22.69
N GLU A 142 -8.51 5.46 23.42
CA GLU A 142 -9.38 6.62 23.17
C GLU A 142 -8.65 7.95 23.36
N GLU A 143 -7.85 8.08 24.42
CA GLU A 143 -7.06 9.29 24.65
C GLU A 143 -5.88 9.39 23.67
N LEU A 144 -5.26 8.26 23.31
CA LEU A 144 -4.21 8.23 22.29
C LEU A 144 -4.74 8.61 20.90
N ASP A 145 -5.96 8.20 20.54
CA ASP A 145 -6.63 8.62 19.29
C ASP A 145 -6.78 10.15 19.26
N LYS A 146 -7.28 10.76 20.33
CA LYS A 146 -7.42 12.23 20.41
C LYS A 146 -6.07 12.92 20.34
N ASP A 147 -5.08 12.44 21.08
CA ASP A 147 -3.74 13.02 21.08
C ASP A 147 -3.09 13.00 19.68
N ILE A 148 -3.16 11.86 18.98
CA ILE A 148 -2.59 11.71 17.64
C ILE A 148 -3.37 12.49 16.58
N PHE A 149 -4.69 12.40 16.57
CA PHE A 149 -5.49 12.89 15.45
C PHE A 149 -6.06 14.29 15.65
N GLU A 150 -6.11 14.78 16.88
CA GLU A 150 -6.66 16.09 17.27
C GLU A 150 -5.64 16.95 18.04
N GLY A 151 -4.53 16.35 18.50
CA GLY A 151 -3.43 17.04 19.16
C GLY A 151 -2.38 17.60 18.20
N SER A 152 -1.12 17.54 18.64
CA SER A 152 0.00 18.25 17.99
C SER A 152 0.77 17.44 16.94
N ASP A 153 0.41 16.17 16.75
CA ASP A 153 1.06 15.30 15.77
C ASP A 153 0.71 15.70 14.33
N ILE A 154 1.74 15.83 13.50
CA ILE A 154 1.60 16.27 12.10
C ILE A 154 1.93 15.12 11.16
N PHE A 155 0.97 14.83 10.28
CA PHE A 155 1.11 13.88 9.19
C PHE A 155 1.61 14.61 7.96
N LEU A 156 2.74 14.18 7.41
CA LEU A 156 3.26 14.69 6.15
C LEU A 156 2.93 13.72 5.01
N ASP A 157 3.01 14.21 3.77
CA ASP A 157 2.83 13.36 2.60
C ASP A 157 3.87 12.25 2.58
N ALA A 158 3.43 11.03 2.28
CA ALA A 158 4.32 9.91 2.01
C ALA A 158 4.82 9.99 0.57
N VAL A 159 6.13 9.98 0.42
CA VAL A 159 6.84 10.43 -0.78
C VAL A 159 7.67 9.30 -1.36
N LEU A 160 7.85 9.32 -2.68
CA LEU A 160 8.62 8.31 -3.38
C LEU A 160 10.08 8.36 -2.93
N ALA A 161 10.58 7.25 -2.37
CA ALA A 161 11.97 7.11 -1.94
C ALA A 161 12.81 6.28 -2.91
N LYS A 162 12.21 5.29 -3.58
CA LYS A 162 12.92 4.42 -4.53
C LYS A 162 11.97 3.77 -5.54
N GLY A 163 12.38 3.70 -6.80
CA GLY A 163 11.67 2.93 -7.81
C GLY A 163 11.81 1.41 -7.64
N GLY A 164 10.94 0.65 -8.31
CA GLY A 164 10.98 -0.80 -8.34
C GLY A 164 12.04 -1.34 -9.33
N LYS A 165 11.77 -2.52 -9.92
CA LYS A 165 12.68 -3.15 -10.88
C LYS A 165 12.96 -2.23 -12.08
N GLY A 166 14.24 -1.96 -12.34
CA GLY A 166 14.69 -1.06 -13.42
C GLY A 166 14.35 0.41 -13.16
N ASN A 167 14.13 0.76 -11.89
CA ASN A 167 13.75 2.08 -11.41
C ASN A 167 12.40 2.59 -11.95
N ARG A 168 11.50 1.65 -12.31
CA ARG A 168 10.13 1.95 -12.75
C ARG A 168 9.21 2.07 -11.55
N VAL A 169 8.24 2.96 -11.64
CA VAL A 169 7.28 3.22 -10.57
C VAL A 169 5.84 2.92 -10.98
N LEU A 170 5.48 3.20 -12.24
CA LEU A 170 4.11 3.13 -12.71
C LEU A 170 3.92 1.95 -13.67
N GLY A 171 2.72 1.39 -13.67
CA GLY A 171 2.31 0.36 -14.61
C GLY A 171 0.82 0.35 -14.85
N ALA A 172 0.43 -0.37 -15.90
CA ALA A 172 -0.96 -0.65 -16.22
C ALA A 172 -1.51 -1.80 -15.37
N ASP A 173 -2.80 -1.75 -15.13
CA ASP A 173 -3.61 -2.92 -14.74
C ASP A 173 -5.01 -2.81 -15.35
N TYR A 174 -5.77 -3.90 -15.32
CA TYR A 174 -7.12 -3.96 -15.86
C TYR A 174 -8.07 -4.55 -14.84
N ILE A 175 -9.12 -3.81 -14.52
CA ILE A 175 -10.22 -4.31 -13.67
C ILE A 175 -11.40 -4.66 -14.57
N THR A 176 -11.89 -5.89 -14.47
CA THR A 176 -13.11 -6.35 -15.14
C THR A 176 -14.22 -6.50 -14.10
N PRO A 177 -15.09 -5.49 -13.88
CA PRO A 177 -16.20 -5.63 -12.96
C PRO A 177 -17.17 -6.68 -13.51
N HIS A 178 -17.34 -7.76 -12.75
CA HIS A 178 -18.46 -8.69 -12.95
C HIS A 178 -19.57 -8.21 -12.02
N TYR A 179 -20.65 -7.66 -12.56
CA TYR A 179 -21.80 -7.23 -11.77
C TYR A 179 -22.62 -8.47 -11.37
N PRO A 180 -22.77 -8.77 -10.06
CA PRO A 180 -23.87 -9.60 -9.60
C PRO A 180 -25.09 -8.69 -9.43
N LEU A 181 -26.24 -9.13 -9.93
CA LEU A 181 -27.55 -8.45 -9.94
C LEU A 181 -27.83 -7.74 -11.28
N ASP A 182 -28.64 -8.44 -12.07
CA ASP A 182 -29.37 -8.03 -13.26
C ASP A 182 -28.60 -7.80 -14.57
N LYS A 183 -28.90 -8.70 -15.52
CA LYS A 183 -28.62 -8.69 -16.98
C LYS A 183 -27.30 -9.33 -17.41
N ASN A 184 -27.41 -10.64 -17.67
CA ASN A 184 -26.52 -11.49 -18.47
C ASN A 184 -25.14 -11.80 -17.87
N LEU A 185 -25.07 -12.89 -17.09
CA LEU A 185 -23.82 -13.56 -16.67
C LEU A 185 -22.90 -13.92 -17.86
N MET A 186 -23.43 -13.96 -19.08
CA MET A 186 -22.71 -14.28 -20.32
C MET A 186 -22.13 -13.04 -21.03
N LYS A 187 -22.36 -11.81 -20.53
CA LYS A 187 -21.81 -10.61 -21.15
C LYS A 187 -20.34 -10.47 -20.73
N ASN A 188 -19.44 -10.47 -21.70
CA ASN A 188 -18.03 -10.21 -21.45
C ASN A 188 -17.87 -8.85 -20.74
N PRO A 189 -17.17 -8.79 -19.59
CA PRO A 189 -16.95 -7.54 -18.89
C PRO A 189 -16.06 -6.62 -19.74
N ASN A 190 -16.36 -5.32 -19.72
CA ASN A 190 -15.49 -4.33 -20.36
C ASN A 190 -14.31 -4.02 -19.43
N PRO A 191 -13.05 -4.32 -19.82
CA PRO A 191 -11.90 -4.00 -19.01
C PRO A 191 -11.79 -2.49 -18.75
N ILE A 192 -11.50 -2.14 -17.51
CA ILE A 192 -11.20 -0.80 -17.06
C ILE A 192 -9.68 -0.71 -16.92
N HIS A 193 -9.05 -0.08 -17.90
CA HIS A 193 -7.61 0.17 -17.87
C HIS A 193 -7.30 1.24 -16.81
N ILE A 194 -6.42 0.90 -15.88
CA ILE A 194 -6.03 1.75 -14.76
C ILE A 194 -4.51 1.85 -14.67
N ILE A 195 -4.06 2.91 -14.01
CA ILE A 195 -2.68 3.11 -13.62
C ILE A 195 -2.49 2.71 -12.15
N LYS A 196 -1.36 2.06 -11.86
CA LYS A 196 -0.97 1.66 -10.51
C LYS A 196 0.50 1.98 -10.24
N ILE A 197 0.84 2.08 -8.97
CA ILE A 197 2.23 1.93 -8.53
C ILE A 197 2.60 0.45 -8.60
N LEU A 198 3.74 0.15 -9.22
CA LEU A 198 4.28 -1.20 -9.34
C LEU A 198 4.72 -1.77 -7.99
N PRO A 199 4.76 -3.10 -7.84
CA PRO A 199 5.44 -3.74 -6.73
C PRO A 199 6.93 -3.37 -6.66
N GLY A 200 7.48 -3.35 -5.45
CA GLY A 200 8.88 -3.04 -5.20
C GLY A 200 9.21 -1.55 -5.12
N VAL A 201 8.23 -0.67 -5.26
CA VAL A 201 8.39 0.78 -5.11
C VAL A 201 8.37 1.15 -3.64
N THR A 202 9.29 2.00 -3.19
CA THR A 202 9.41 2.39 -1.79
C THR A 202 8.92 3.82 -1.58
N PHE A 203 8.08 4.00 -0.56
CA PHE A 203 7.67 5.31 -0.05
C PHE A 203 8.25 5.53 1.34
N GLU A 204 8.65 6.77 1.61
CA GLU A 204 9.00 7.25 2.94
C GLU A 204 7.78 7.95 3.56
N PHE A 205 7.33 7.41 4.68
CA PHE A 205 6.28 8.00 5.51
C PHE A 205 6.94 8.88 6.55
N ARG A 206 6.42 10.08 6.75
CA ARG A 206 7.08 11.14 7.51
C ARG A 206 6.06 11.83 8.42
N PHE A 207 6.50 12.13 9.64
CA PHE A 207 5.66 12.65 10.70
C PHE A 207 6.46 13.59 11.59
N ILE A 208 5.76 14.53 12.22
CA ILE A 208 6.29 15.28 13.37
C ILE A 208 5.48 14.80 14.57
N LEU A 209 6.09 14.01 15.43
CA LEU A 209 5.45 13.29 16.52
C LEU A 209 5.95 13.79 17.86
N HIS A 210 5.03 13.92 18.80
CA HIS A 210 5.31 14.39 20.15
C HIS A 210 5.02 13.30 21.17
N HIS A 211 5.65 13.42 22.32
CA HIS A 211 5.41 12.55 23.46
C HIS A 211 3.98 12.73 24.01
N ALA A 212 3.38 11.64 24.49
CA ALA A 212 2.07 11.63 25.13
C ALA A 212 2.09 10.83 26.43
N THR A 213 1.35 11.28 27.42
CA THR A 213 1.13 10.56 28.69
C THR A 213 -0.31 10.10 28.76
N LEU A 214 -0.51 8.79 28.84
CA LEU A 214 -1.84 8.19 28.93
C LEU A 214 -2.46 8.33 30.33
N PRO A 215 -3.80 8.21 30.48
CA PRO A 215 -4.45 8.25 31.79
C PRO A 215 -3.95 7.20 32.79
N SER A 216 -3.47 6.06 32.29
CA SER A 216 -2.83 5.01 33.08
C SER A 216 -1.43 5.38 33.62
N GLY A 217 -0.89 6.54 33.24
CA GLY A 217 0.48 6.97 33.55
C GLY A 217 1.53 6.38 32.61
N ILE A 218 1.11 5.69 31.55
CA ILE A 218 2.00 5.12 30.53
C ILE A 218 2.51 6.25 29.64
N GLU A 219 3.83 6.33 29.48
CA GLU A 219 4.49 7.26 28.57
C GLU A 219 4.62 6.67 27.17
N ILE A 220 4.20 7.43 26.16
CA ILE A 220 4.28 7.07 24.75
C ILE A 220 5.20 8.07 24.07
N SER A 221 6.40 7.60 23.69
CA SER A 221 7.36 8.41 22.94
C SER A 221 6.98 8.54 21.46
N ALA A 222 7.65 9.46 20.77
CA ALA A 222 7.52 9.64 19.33
C ALA A 222 7.91 8.37 18.53
N GLU A 223 8.88 7.60 19.01
CA GLU A 223 9.29 6.31 18.43
C GLU A 223 8.21 5.25 18.60
N ASN A 224 7.56 5.19 19.76
CA ASN A 224 6.45 4.27 20.01
C ASN A 224 5.30 4.55 19.04
N LYS A 225 4.96 5.83 18.81
CA LYS A 225 3.98 6.25 17.81
C LYS A 225 4.44 5.91 16.38
N GLN A 226 5.70 6.14 16.04
CA GLN A 226 6.25 5.80 14.72
C GLN A 226 6.03 4.30 14.40
N GLU A 227 6.35 3.44 15.37
CA GLU A 227 6.16 1.99 15.22
C GLU A 227 4.67 1.61 15.17
N LEU A 228 3.85 2.25 16.02
CA LEU A 228 2.40 2.08 16.03
C LEU A 228 1.76 2.52 14.70
N PHE A 229 2.35 3.43 13.94
CA PHE A 229 1.85 3.82 12.61
C PHE A 229 2.31 2.85 11.53
N ARG A 230 3.55 2.38 11.65
CA ARG A 230 4.15 1.42 10.72
C ARG A 230 3.37 0.10 10.70
N MET A 231 2.96 -0.41 11.86
CA MET A 231 2.31 -1.72 11.98
C MET A 231 0.95 -1.80 11.25
N PRO A 232 -0.04 -0.92 11.49
CA PRO A 232 -1.29 -0.84 10.74
C PRO A 232 -1.08 -0.65 9.24
N LEU A 233 -0.15 0.21 8.81
CA LEU A 233 0.12 0.43 7.39
C LEU A 233 0.64 -0.84 6.69
N CYS A 234 1.49 -1.62 7.37
CA CYS A 234 1.95 -2.92 6.86
C CYS A 234 0.85 -3.97 6.89
N TYR A 235 0.02 -3.96 7.92
CA TYR A 235 -0.94 -5.04 8.18
C TYR A 235 -2.23 -4.87 7.37
N PHE A 236 -2.82 -3.67 7.38
CA PHE A 236 -4.08 -3.33 6.69
C PHE A 236 -3.87 -2.83 5.26
N GLY A 237 -2.67 -2.34 4.95
CA GLY A 237 -2.33 -1.74 3.66
C GLY A 237 -2.81 -0.29 3.50
N ALA A 238 -2.53 0.28 2.35
CA ALA A 238 -2.86 1.66 2.01
C ALA A 238 -3.47 1.82 0.62
N GLY A 239 -4.17 2.94 0.39
CA GLY A 239 -4.77 3.27 -0.90
C GLY A 239 -6.07 2.52 -1.18
N ALA A 240 -6.43 2.42 -2.46
CA ALA A 240 -7.71 1.85 -2.88
C ALA A 240 -7.63 0.32 -3.04
N LYS A 241 -8.78 -0.34 -2.87
CA LYS A 241 -8.99 -1.76 -3.17
C LYS A 241 -8.12 -2.73 -2.36
N THR A 242 -7.83 -2.38 -1.11
CA THR A 242 -7.10 -3.24 -0.16
C THR A 242 -7.78 -4.61 0.05
N ASN A 243 -9.11 -4.64 0.06
CA ASN A 243 -9.89 -5.89 0.19
C ASN A 243 -9.68 -6.92 -0.93
N VAL A 244 -9.16 -6.50 -2.09
CA VAL A 244 -8.82 -7.39 -3.21
C VAL A 244 -7.31 -7.54 -3.42
N GLY A 245 -6.51 -7.08 -2.45
CA GLY A 245 -5.07 -7.35 -2.36
C GLY A 245 -4.16 -6.19 -2.75
N TYR A 246 -4.67 -5.07 -3.27
CA TYR A 246 -3.84 -3.89 -3.54
C TYR A 246 -3.35 -3.23 -2.25
N GLY A 247 -2.29 -2.44 -2.34
CA GLY A 247 -1.88 -1.58 -1.23
C GLY A 247 -1.14 -2.30 -0.12
N ILE A 248 -0.71 -3.54 -0.33
CA ILE A 248 0.14 -4.26 0.63
C ILE A 248 1.50 -3.55 0.70
N LEU A 249 1.93 -3.29 1.93
CA LEU A 249 3.17 -2.59 2.24
C LEU A 249 4.07 -3.47 3.12
N LEU A 250 5.35 -3.50 2.79
CA LEU A 250 6.38 -4.26 3.49
C LEU A 250 7.43 -3.32 4.07
N HIS A 251 7.83 -3.55 5.32
CA HIS A 251 8.90 -2.78 5.94
C HIS A 251 10.23 -2.92 5.20
N VAL A 252 10.97 -1.82 5.10
CA VAL A 252 12.35 -1.78 4.59
C VAL A 252 13.27 -1.39 5.72
N SER A 253 14.16 -2.29 6.13
CA SER A 253 15.23 -1.95 7.08
C SER A 253 16.28 -1.08 6.39
N ASP A 254 16.68 0.03 7.03
CA ASP A 254 17.60 1.03 6.46
C ASP A 254 19.05 0.52 6.22
N GLY A 255 19.35 -0.75 6.49
CA GLY A 255 20.68 -1.37 6.32
C GLY A 255 21.03 -1.88 4.91
N ALA A 256 20.20 -1.66 3.89
CA ALA A 256 20.44 -2.17 2.54
C ALA A 256 21.08 -1.12 1.60
N VAL A 257 22.26 -0.62 1.97
CA VAL A 257 23.25 -0.04 1.05
C VAL A 257 24.51 -0.92 1.13
N SER A 258 24.89 -1.46 -0.02
CA SER A 258 25.92 -2.49 -0.27
C SER A 258 27.15 -2.49 0.66
N GLN A 259 27.44 -3.64 1.27
CA GLN A 259 28.80 -4.19 1.25
C GLN A 259 28.78 -5.58 0.60
N ASN A 260 29.30 -5.63 -0.63
CA ASN A 260 29.68 -6.86 -1.28
C ASN A 260 30.84 -7.50 -0.49
N ASN A 261 30.63 -8.71 0.01
CA ASN A 261 31.68 -9.70 0.17
C ASN A 261 31.10 -11.05 -0.24
N ALA A 262 31.25 -11.37 -1.52
CA ALA A 262 31.01 -12.72 -2.03
C ALA A 262 32.27 -13.58 -1.84
N PRO A 263 32.17 -14.81 -1.33
CA PRO A 263 33.16 -15.84 -1.59
C PRO A 263 32.90 -16.52 -2.96
N PRO A 264 33.94 -17.08 -3.59
CA PRO A 264 33.96 -17.39 -5.02
C PRO A 264 33.14 -18.62 -5.42
N ALA A 265 32.74 -18.59 -6.68
CA ALA A 265 31.89 -19.55 -7.37
C ALA A 265 32.55 -20.91 -7.62
N GLU A 266 31.78 -21.98 -7.45
CA GLU A 266 31.88 -23.21 -8.26
C GLU A 266 30.49 -23.83 -8.52
N ARG A 267 30.05 -23.70 -9.78
CA ARG A 267 29.16 -24.54 -10.62
C ARG A 267 27.99 -25.33 -9.99
N ALA A 268 26.76 -25.03 -10.44
CA ALA A 268 26.04 -25.78 -11.49
C ALA A 268 24.53 -25.42 -11.52
N ASN A 269 23.96 -25.40 -12.73
CA ASN A 269 22.53 -25.14 -12.97
C ASN A 269 21.64 -26.23 -12.39
N THR A 270 20.79 -25.90 -11.42
CA THR A 270 19.47 -26.54 -11.22
C THR A 270 18.52 -25.58 -10.52
N ALA A 271 17.26 -25.59 -10.96
CA ALA A 271 16.15 -24.85 -10.38
C ALA A 271 15.96 -25.15 -8.88
N ASN A 272 15.29 -24.20 -8.19
CA ASN A 272 14.97 -24.12 -6.76
C ASN A 272 16.03 -23.45 -5.88
N GLU A 273 15.73 -22.23 -5.43
CA GLU A 273 15.43 -21.91 -4.02
C GLU A 273 15.25 -20.39 -3.86
N GLN A 274 14.04 -19.98 -3.45
CA GLN A 274 13.72 -18.59 -3.11
C GLN A 274 14.24 -18.29 -1.69
N PRO A 275 14.74 -17.08 -1.41
CA PRO A 275 15.11 -16.68 -0.06
C PRO A 275 13.87 -16.74 0.84
N GLN A 276 13.86 -17.64 1.82
CA GLN A 276 12.77 -17.78 2.78
C GLN A 276 12.74 -16.58 3.73
N VAL A 277 11.86 -15.64 3.44
CA VAL A 277 11.37 -14.64 4.40
C VAL A 277 10.62 -15.40 5.50
N ARG A 278 11.04 -15.29 6.76
CA ARG A 278 10.29 -15.87 7.90
C ARG A 278 8.96 -15.14 8.05
N ILE A 279 7.92 -15.68 7.43
CA ILE A 279 6.52 -15.31 7.69
C ILE A 279 6.11 -15.98 9.01
N ASP A 280 5.42 -15.26 9.89
CA ASP A 280 4.83 -15.83 11.10
C ASP A 280 4.00 -17.08 10.72
N PRO A 281 4.34 -18.29 11.23
CA PRO A 281 3.65 -19.53 10.90
C PRO A 281 2.14 -19.47 11.14
N GLN A 282 1.67 -18.63 12.06
CA GLN A 282 0.25 -18.47 12.36
C GLN A 282 -0.52 -17.82 11.20
N LEU A 283 0.15 -17.00 10.39
CA LEU A 283 -0.42 -16.32 9.22
C LEU A 283 -0.48 -17.21 7.99
N LEU A 284 0.14 -18.39 8.02
CA LEU A 284 0.15 -19.32 6.90
C LEU A 284 -0.98 -20.36 7.03
N CYS A 285 -1.65 -20.63 5.91
CA CYS A 285 -2.60 -21.72 5.82
C CYS A 285 -1.88 -23.06 6.04
N PRO A 286 -2.38 -23.94 6.91
CA PRO A 286 -1.73 -25.23 7.19
C PRO A 286 -1.72 -26.17 5.98
N ILE A 287 -2.61 -25.95 5.00
CA ILE A 287 -2.75 -26.78 3.80
C ILE A 287 -1.85 -26.30 2.67
N CYS A 288 -2.02 -25.06 2.19
CA CYS A 288 -1.30 -24.56 1.02
C CYS A 288 -0.12 -23.65 1.33
N LYS A 289 0.17 -23.37 2.61
CA LYS A 289 1.21 -22.44 3.08
C LYS A 289 1.12 -21.02 2.50
N GLN A 290 -0.01 -20.65 1.90
CA GLN A 290 -0.30 -19.25 1.52
C GLN A 290 -0.82 -18.47 2.73
N ARG A 291 -0.63 -17.14 2.73
CA ARG A 291 -1.12 -16.26 3.79
C ARG A 291 -2.66 -16.32 3.90
N LYS A 292 -3.18 -16.47 5.12
CA LYS A 292 -4.61 -16.41 5.43
C LYS A 292 -5.12 -14.97 5.19
N ARG A 293 -6.33 -14.82 4.65
CA ARG A 293 -7.00 -13.51 4.53
C ARG A 293 -7.43 -13.02 5.93
N GLU A 294 -7.52 -11.70 6.12
CA GLU A 294 -7.97 -11.09 7.38
C GLU A 294 -9.29 -11.71 7.90
N PRO A 295 -9.49 -11.75 9.24
CA PRO A 295 -10.79 -12.07 9.83
C PRO A 295 -11.90 -11.16 9.30
N ASP A 296 -13.12 -11.68 9.33
CA ASP A 296 -14.32 -10.84 9.20
C ASP A 296 -14.33 -9.83 10.37
N PRO A 297 -14.49 -8.52 10.13
CA PRO A 297 -14.47 -7.50 11.19
C PRO A 297 -15.48 -7.75 12.32
N VAL A 298 -16.47 -8.62 12.12
CA VAL A 298 -17.48 -8.97 13.13
C VAL A 298 -17.04 -10.07 14.11
N ARG A 299 -16.04 -10.90 13.79
CA ARG A 299 -15.76 -12.14 14.55
C ARG A 299 -14.34 -12.31 15.11
N GLY A 300 -13.41 -11.38 14.88
CA GLY A 300 -12.15 -11.25 15.62
C GLY A 300 -11.11 -12.40 15.54
N GLU A 301 -11.47 -13.59 15.09
CA GLU A 301 -10.58 -14.75 15.12
C GLU A 301 -9.86 -15.00 13.77
N LEU A 302 -8.55 -15.26 13.83
CA LEU A 302 -7.73 -15.65 12.69
C LEU A 302 -8.26 -16.96 12.07
N LYS A 303 -8.69 -16.88 10.81
CA LYS A 303 -9.19 -18.07 10.08
C LYS A 303 -8.14 -19.17 10.02
N LYS A 304 -8.52 -20.40 10.40
CA LYS A 304 -7.64 -21.58 10.35
C LYS A 304 -7.11 -21.90 8.94
N TYR A 305 -7.83 -21.55 7.87
CA TYR A 305 -7.46 -21.85 6.47
C TYR A 305 -7.58 -20.61 5.56
N CYS A 306 -6.85 -20.58 4.43
CA CYS A 306 -7.07 -19.56 3.39
C CYS A 306 -8.42 -19.80 2.67
N SER A 307 -8.93 -18.77 1.98
CA SER A 307 -10.26 -18.82 1.34
C SER A 307 -10.39 -19.92 0.29
N GLU A 308 -9.34 -20.20 -0.49
CA GLU A 308 -9.35 -21.27 -1.49
C GLU A 308 -9.43 -22.65 -0.84
N CYS A 309 -8.56 -22.93 0.13
CA CYS A 309 -8.56 -24.21 0.84
C CYS A 309 -9.89 -24.45 1.59
N TYR A 310 -10.42 -23.42 2.25
CA TYR A 310 -11.72 -23.48 2.92
C TYR A 310 -12.85 -23.83 1.94
N ASN A 311 -12.91 -23.15 0.79
CA ASN A 311 -13.96 -23.41 -0.22
C ASN A 311 -13.83 -24.80 -0.85
N ASN A 312 -12.62 -25.29 -1.07
CA ASN A 312 -12.39 -26.65 -1.57
C ASN A 312 -12.81 -27.72 -0.55
N MET A 313 -12.49 -27.53 0.74
CA MET A 313 -12.95 -28.43 1.80
C MET A 313 -14.48 -28.42 1.96
N LYS A 314 -15.10 -27.25 1.82
CA LYS A 314 -16.57 -27.11 1.83
C LYS A 314 -17.24 -27.83 0.65
N ARG A 315 -16.63 -27.77 -0.54
CA ARG A 315 -17.12 -28.48 -1.75
C ARG A 315 -16.97 -30.00 -1.65
N ASN A 316 -15.92 -30.47 -0.99
CA ASN A 316 -15.61 -31.90 -0.87
C ASN A 316 -16.26 -32.56 0.37
N GLY A 317 -17.13 -31.87 1.09
CA GLY A 317 -17.92 -32.44 2.21
C GLY A 317 -17.12 -32.76 3.48
N SER A 318 -15.86 -32.32 3.59
CA SER A 318 -14.94 -32.76 4.66
C SER A 318 -14.99 -31.91 5.94
N MET A 319 -16.00 -31.06 6.13
CA MET A 319 -16.01 -30.06 7.21
C MET A 319 -17.36 -29.96 7.91
N ASN A 320 -17.39 -30.31 9.20
CA ASN A 320 -18.56 -30.20 10.07
C ASN A 320 -18.68 -28.74 10.58
N ARG A 321 -19.88 -28.16 10.54
CA ARG A 321 -20.13 -26.70 10.74
C ARG A 321 -19.62 -26.12 12.08
N ASN A 322 -19.30 -26.95 13.07
CA ASN A 322 -18.93 -26.53 14.43
C ASN A 322 -17.42 -26.51 14.74
N ARG A 323 -16.53 -26.68 13.75
CA ARG A 323 -15.05 -26.63 13.94
C ARG A 323 -14.33 -25.64 13.01
N ALA A 324 -15.05 -24.66 12.49
CA ALA A 324 -14.57 -23.69 11.50
C ALA A 324 -14.19 -22.32 12.09
N HIS A 325 -14.17 -22.23 13.42
CA HIS A 325 -13.59 -21.15 14.19
C HIS A 325 -12.19 -21.61 14.62
#